data_AF-A0A4R8TSX3-F1
#
_entry.id   AF-A0A4R8TSX3-F1
#
_cell.length_a   1.000
_cell.length_b   1.000
_cell.length_c   1.000
_cell.angle_alpha   90.00
_cell.angle_beta   90.00
_cell.angle_gamma   90.00
#
_symmetry.space_group_name_H-M   'P 1'
#
loop_
_entity.id
_entity.type
_entity.pdbx_description
1 polymer ?
#
loop_
_entity_poly.entity_id
_entity_poly.type
_entity_poly.pdbx_seq_one_letter_code
_entity_poly.pdbx_strand_id
1 'polypeptide(L)'
;MEVSMNNFWRMLPKILISIAEADFVAFDVEMTGISDKLSEAAYSRNNQTRQHIYEHSKRIASTFNLFQFGFTCLTAQRDGSYSTKSFSFNVSPLLIEDTREDEFFAQDIGRNLTVSLNALKFLRREGQQLEKIFSNPVPYLSRKEIREARERLESRKTPRVLRDHQYNEDEEGLNFFSAYVFDAISTWLDDRSDDKPSDIKISIPPADSKKRASVYHKIVRTAAQNMVPFMKCRTRNYGATVLIYIEGFDEESERVKTAGDRLDASIKKQKGIGIVIEALAGGDFAHEIDPRYIIDALSSWPASMSAKDFCRLVQRKFNTTPEQRESEDASGSEYYDSEDSDAYSQGPPGFVPGDEHSPATMAASTLDDHEP
;
A
#
# COMPACT_ATOMS: atom_id res chain seq x y z
N MET A 1 -6.07 19.18 6.57
CA MET A 1 -5.92 18.02 7.48
C MET A 1 -4.70 17.23 7.05
N GLU A 2 -3.75 16.96 7.96
CA GLU A 2 -2.60 16.08 7.68
C GLU A 2 -3.02 14.61 7.87
N VAL A 3 -2.71 13.79 6.88
CA VAL A 3 -3.09 12.38 6.77
C VAL A 3 -1.83 11.52 6.71
N SER A 4 -1.74 10.58 7.63
CA SER A 4 -0.69 9.56 7.75
C SER A 4 -1.37 8.20 7.87
N MET A 5 -0.62 7.10 7.86
CA MET A 5 -1.24 5.78 7.96
C MET A 5 -2.08 5.60 9.25
N ASN A 6 -1.68 6.26 10.35
CA ASN A 6 -2.37 6.17 11.66
C ASN A 6 -3.79 6.69 11.64
N ASN A 7 -4.08 7.68 10.79
CA ASN A 7 -5.41 8.29 10.68
C ASN A 7 -6.05 8.09 9.30
N PHE A 8 -5.33 7.51 8.34
CA PHE A 8 -5.79 7.34 6.96
C PHE A 8 -7.16 6.68 6.89
N TRP A 9 -7.31 5.49 7.47
CA TRP A 9 -8.57 4.75 7.42
C TRP A 9 -9.72 5.45 8.13
N ARG A 10 -9.44 6.12 9.25
CA ARG A 10 -10.42 6.94 9.97
C ARG A 10 -10.89 8.15 9.16
N MET A 11 -9.99 8.73 8.38
CA MET A 11 -10.25 9.91 7.55
C MET A 11 -10.87 9.56 6.20
N LEU A 12 -10.66 8.33 5.71
CA LEU A 12 -11.03 7.91 4.36
C LEU A 12 -12.50 8.15 4.02
N PRO A 13 -13.50 7.83 4.87
CA PRO A 13 -14.90 8.15 4.58
C PRO A 13 -15.12 9.65 4.31
N LYS A 14 -14.60 10.52 5.18
CA LYS A 14 -14.70 11.98 5.03
C LYS A 14 -14.02 12.48 3.75
N ILE A 15 -12.86 11.91 3.42
CA ILE A 15 -12.13 12.22 2.18
C ILE A 15 -13.01 11.88 0.97
N LEU A 16 -13.54 10.66 0.89
CA LEU A 16 -14.31 10.18 -0.25
C LEU A 16 -15.58 11.01 -0.48
N ILE A 17 -16.29 11.35 0.61
CA ILE A 17 -17.47 12.23 0.53
C ILE A 17 -17.08 13.62 0.06
N SER A 18 -16.00 14.19 0.60
CA SER A 18 -15.54 15.52 0.23
C SER A 18 -15.20 15.60 -1.26
N ILE A 19 -14.63 14.54 -1.83
CA ILE A 19 -14.38 14.44 -3.27
C ILE A 19 -15.70 14.33 -4.03
N ALA A 20 -16.62 13.45 -3.59
CA ALA A 20 -17.90 13.24 -4.27
C ALA A 20 -18.79 14.49 -4.31
N GLU A 21 -18.72 15.34 -3.28
CA GLU A 21 -19.49 16.59 -3.13
C GLU A 21 -18.77 17.82 -3.70
N ALA A 22 -17.53 17.70 -4.15
CA ALA A 22 -16.80 18.82 -4.73
C ALA A 22 -17.31 19.14 -6.14
N ASP A 23 -17.32 20.43 -6.49
CA ASP A 23 -17.51 20.87 -7.87
C ASP A 23 -16.21 20.74 -8.67
N PHE A 24 -15.09 21.04 -8.02
CA PHE A 24 -13.75 20.81 -8.57
C PHE A 24 -12.73 20.54 -7.47
N VAL A 25 -11.62 19.91 -7.87
CA VAL A 25 -10.51 19.59 -6.98
C VAL A 25 -9.24 20.23 -7.53
N ALA A 26 -8.52 20.95 -6.69
CA ALA A 26 -7.15 21.38 -6.95
C ALA A 26 -6.19 20.44 -6.20
N PHE A 27 -5.12 20.00 -6.84
CA PHE A 27 -4.11 19.15 -6.20
C PHE A 27 -2.70 19.67 -6.48
N ASP A 28 -1.79 19.29 -5.59
CA ASP A 28 -0.37 19.63 -5.65
C ASP A 28 0.47 18.45 -5.14
N VAL A 29 1.71 18.37 -5.61
CA VAL A 29 2.62 17.27 -5.33
C VAL A 29 4.01 17.75 -4.95
N GLU A 30 4.54 17.22 -3.85
CA GLU A 30 5.94 17.40 -3.50
C GLU A 30 6.71 16.15 -3.91
N MET A 31 7.79 16.32 -4.65
CA MET A 31 8.60 15.23 -5.19
C MET A 31 9.99 15.21 -4.56
N THR A 32 10.61 14.03 -4.51
CA THR A 32 12.00 13.87 -4.03
C THR A 32 13.05 14.45 -4.98
N GLY A 33 12.64 14.95 -6.14
CA GLY A 33 13.51 15.61 -7.11
C GLY A 33 12.75 16.16 -8.30
N ILE A 34 13.40 17.07 -9.02
CA ILE A 34 12.96 17.67 -10.29
C ILE A 34 14.13 17.63 -11.28
N SER A 35 13.90 18.04 -12.53
CA SER A 35 14.97 18.24 -13.51
C SER A 35 16.01 19.24 -13.03
N ASP A 36 17.28 18.98 -13.33
CA ASP A 36 18.34 19.96 -13.08
C ASP A 36 18.23 21.15 -14.06
N LYS A 37 18.50 22.36 -13.56
CA LYS A 37 18.42 23.61 -14.34
C LYS A 37 19.25 23.61 -15.63
N LEU A 38 20.35 22.84 -15.66
CA LEU A 38 21.18 22.66 -16.88
C LEU A 38 20.45 21.83 -17.93
N SER A 39 19.72 20.80 -17.52
CA SER A 39 18.87 20.02 -18.41
C SER A 39 17.71 20.87 -18.94
N GLU A 40 17.13 21.72 -18.10
CA GLU A 40 16.03 22.62 -18.45
C GLU A 40 16.46 23.76 -19.39
N ALA A 41 17.63 24.36 -19.16
CA ALA A 41 18.20 25.40 -20.03
C ALA A 41 18.75 24.87 -21.36
N ALA A 42 19.10 23.58 -21.42
CA ALA A 42 19.38 22.89 -22.68
C ALA A 42 18.07 22.49 -23.38
N TYR A 43 17.02 22.19 -22.62
CA TYR A 43 15.67 21.88 -23.12
C TYR A 43 14.98 23.09 -23.76
N SER A 44 15.06 24.28 -23.15
CA SER A 44 14.36 25.49 -23.59
C SER A 44 14.92 26.11 -24.88
N ARG A 45 16.16 25.76 -25.27
CA ARG A 45 16.82 26.31 -26.47
C ARG A 45 16.40 25.65 -27.78
N ASN A 46 15.69 24.52 -27.73
CA ASN A 46 15.26 23.78 -28.92
C ASN A 46 13.74 23.96 -29.11
N ASN A 47 13.28 24.16 -30.36
CA ASN A 47 11.85 24.15 -30.71
C ASN A 47 11.25 22.75 -30.42
N GLN A 48 10.82 22.53 -29.19
CA GLN A 48 10.41 21.22 -28.73
C GLN A 48 9.01 20.86 -29.24
N THR A 49 8.88 19.64 -29.75
CA THR A 49 7.57 19.03 -29.99
C THR A 49 6.93 18.66 -28.66
N ARG A 50 5.59 18.56 -28.64
CA ARG A 50 4.83 18.06 -27.47
C ARG A 50 5.32 16.69 -26.99
N GLN A 51 5.81 15.86 -27.92
CA GLN A 51 6.37 14.54 -27.63
C GLN A 51 7.64 14.63 -26.76
N HIS A 52 8.55 15.57 -27.06
CA HIS A 52 9.77 15.74 -26.25
C HIS A 52 9.45 16.22 -24.83
N ILE A 53 8.49 17.13 -24.68
CA ILE A 53 8.03 17.59 -23.36
C ILE A 53 7.49 16.40 -22.57
N TYR A 54 6.61 15.60 -23.17
CA TYR A 54 6.06 14.39 -22.53
C TYR A 54 7.15 13.40 -22.11
N GLU A 55 8.10 13.06 -23.00
CA GLU A 55 9.17 12.12 -22.71
C GLU A 55 10.09 12.60 -21.58
N HIS A 56 10.33 13.91 -21.50
CA HIS A 56 11.09 14.53 -20.43
C HIS A 56 10.36 14.43 -19.09
N SER A 57 9.11 14.88 -19.04
CA SER A 57 8.27 14.80 -17.84
C SER A 57 8.11 13.36 -17.37
N LYS A 58 7.88 12.43 -18.30
CA LYS A 58 7.81 10.99 -18.00
C LYS A 58 9.10 10.49 -17.35
N ARG A 59 10.27 10.89 -17.86
CA ARG A 59 11.56 10.46 -17.31
C ARG A 59 11.75 10.96 -15.88
N ILE A 60 11.46 12.23 -15.61
CA ILE A 60 11.53 12.83 -14.28
C ILE A 60 10.57 12.12 -13.32
N ALA A 61 9.29 11.99 -13.72
CA ALA A 61 8.25 11.33 -12.93
C ALA A 61 8.51 9.83 -12.69
N SER A 62 9.29 9.18 -13.55
CA SER A 62 9.71 7.78 -13.37
C SER A 62 10.99 7.62 -12.54
N THR A 63 11.73 8.72 -12.33
CA THR A 63 13.01 8.71 -11.61
C THR A 63 12.83 9.06 -10.14
N PHE A 64 12.08 10.14 -9.88
CA PHE A 64 11.83 10.65 -8.53
C PHE A 64 10.46 10.20 -8.01
N ASN A 65 10.34 10.14 -6.69
CA ASN A 65 9.15 9.62 -6.02
C ASN A 65 8.32 10.76 -5.45
N LEU A 66 7.03 10.51 -5.30
CA LEU A 66 6.12 11.38 -4.57
C LEU A 66 6.46 11.31 -3.07
N PHE A 67 6.60 12.47 -2.43
CA PHE A 67 6.84 12.62 -1.00
C PHE A 67 5.58 13.07 -0.27
N GLN A 68 4.85 14.02 -0.87
CA GLN A 68 3.61 14.54 -0.33
C GLN A 68 2.58 14.71 -1.45
N PHE A 69 1.34 14.37 -1.14
CA PHE A 69 0.21 14.65 -2.01
C PHE A 69 -0.77 15.58 -1.28
N GLY A 70 -1.05 16.74 -1.85
CA GLY A 70 -2.04 17.67 -1.33
C GLY A 70 -3.21 17.79 -2.29
N PHE A 71 -4.43 17.85 -1.77
CA PHE A 71 -5.57 18.31 -2.58
C PHE A 71 -6.60 19.07 -1.75
N THR A 72 -7.37 19.91 -2.44
CA THR A 72 -8.45 20.71 -1.88
C THR A 72 -9.69 20.50 -2.72
N CYS A 73 -10.77 20.06 -2.08
CA CYS A 73 -12.11 20.03 -2.63
C CYS A 73 -12.74 21.41 -2.49
N LEU A 74 -13.34 21.92 -3.57
CA LEU A 74 -14.04 23.20 -3.60
C LEU A 74 -15.51 22.98 -3.97
N THR A 75 -16.40 23.59 -3.20
CA THR A 75 -17.86 23.56 -3.42
C THR A 75 -18.40 24.99 -3.42
N ALA A 76 -18.98 25.40 -4.55
CA ALA A 76 -19.62 26.70 -4.73
C ALA A 76 -20.82 26.84 -3.79
N GLN A 77 -20.94 28.01 -3.19
CA GLN A 77 -22.06 28.38 -2.34
C GLN A 77 -23.01 29.29 -3.10
N ARG A 78 -24.28 29.35 -2.66
CA ARG A 78 -25.30 30.20 -3.31
C ARG A 78 -24.99 31.69 -3.25
N ASP A 79 -24.17 32.12 -2.30
CA ASP A 79 -23.72 33.50 -2.13
C ASP A 79 -22.51 33.86 -3.03
N GLY A 80 -22.04 32.92 -3.86
CA GLY A 80 -20.88 33.10 -4.74
C GLY A 80 -19.53 32.83 -4.06
N SER A 81 -19.51 32.47 -2.77
CA SER A 81 -18.30 32.02 -2.08
C SER A 81 -18.00 30.55 -2.36
N TYR A 82 -16.83 30.07 -1.90
CA TYR A 82 -16.44 28.67 -1.98
C TYR A 82 -16.14 28.11 -0.60
N SER A 83 -16.74 26.95 -0.30
CA SER A 83 -16.32 26.11 0.82
C SER A 83 -15.17 25.22 0.38
N THR A 84 -14.16 25.06 1.25
CA THR A 84 -12.96 24.29 0.94
C THR A 84 -12.68 23.22 1.98
N LYS A 85 -12.23 22.05 1.52
CA LYS A 85 -11.76 20.96 2.37
C LYS A 85 -10.40 20.46 1.86
N SER A 86 -9.33 20.78 2.58
CA SER A 86 -7.96 20.44 2.19
C SER A 86 -7.38 19.25 2.96
N PHE A 87 -6.72 18.36 2.24
CA PHE A 87 -6.07 17.16 2.73
C PHE A 87 -4.63 17.11 2.25
N SER A 88 -3.72 16.65 3.10
CA SER A 88 -2.30 16.51 2.78
C SER A 88 -1.81 15.17 3.31
N PHE A 89 -1.17 14.39 2.44
CA PHE A 89 -0.74 13.01 2.72
C PHE A 89 0.76 12.95 2.65
N ASN A 90 1.40 12.44 3.71
CA ASN A 90 2.76 11.96 3.60
C ASN A 90 2.72 10.59 2.93
N VAL A 91 3.37 10.44 1.78
CA VAL A 91 3.34 9.22 0.98
C VAL A 91 4.75 8.67 0.80
N SER A 92 4.85 7.36 0.62
CA SER A 92 6.13 6.70 0.47
C SER A 92 6.03 5.47 -0.42
N PRO A 93 7.08 5.14 -1.18
CA PRO A 93 7.18 3.83 -1.82
C PRO A 93 7.25 2.68 -0.78
N LEU A 94 7.55 2.99 0.49
CA LEU A 94 7.60 2.02 1.58
C LEU A 94 6.24 1.34 1.76
N LEU A 95 6.27 0.01 1.76
CA LEU A 95 5.11 -0.83 2.03
C LEU A 95 5.07 -1.18 3.52
N ILE A 96 3.88 -1.45 4.03
CA ILE A 96 3.67 -1.87 5.42
C ILE A 96 4.20 -3.30 5.58
N GLU A 97 4.86 -3.62 6.68
CA GLU A 97 5.47 -4.94 6.91
C GLU A 97 5.12 -5.49 8.31
N ASP A 98 3.89 -5.26 8.80
CA ASP A 98 3.48 -5.68 10.16
C ASP A 98 3.28 -7.19 10.30
N THR A 99 3.05 -7.90 9.19
CA THR A 99 2.80 -9.34 9.17
C THR A 99 3.78 -10.02 8.24
N ARG A 100 4.01 -11.32 8.46
CA ARG A 100 4.87 -12.13 7.59
C ARG A 100 4.38 -12.14 6.14
N GLU A 101 3.06 -12.13 5.94
CA GLU A 101 2.44 -12.03 4.63
C GLU A 101 2.77 -10.70 3.94
N ASP A 102 2.73 -9.60 4.70
CA ASP A 102 3.06 -8.27 4.20
C ASP A 102 4.56 -8.14 3.85
N GLU A 103 5.45 -8.70 4.68
CA GLU A 103 6.89 -8.77 4.37
C GLU A 103 7.17 -9.50 3.04
N PHE A 104 6.54 -10.66 2.84
CA PHE A 104 6.68 -11.40 1.58
C PHE A 104 6.14 -10.61 0.38
N PHE A 105 5.00 -9.94 0.55
CA PHE A 105 4.43 -9.09 -0.48
C PHE A 105 5.34 -7.91 -0.82
N ALA A 106 5.94 -7.26 0.18
CA ALA A 106 6.84 -6.13 -0.01
C ALA A 106 8.13 -6.53 -0.74
N GLN A 107 8.72 -7.69 -0.38
CA GLN A 107 9.89 -8.25 -1.05
C GLN A 107 9.64 -8.53 -2.54
N ASP A 108 8.41 -8.94 -2.90
CA ASP A 108 8.04 -9.22 -4.29
C ASP A 108 7.87 -7.95 -5.16
N ILE A 109 7.73 -6.76 -4.55
CA ILE A 109 7.48 -5.50 -5.26
C ILE A 109 8.73 -4.61 -5.38
N GLY A 110 9.74 -4.79 -4.51
CA GLY A 110 11.09 -4.24 -4.66
C GLY A 110 11.20 -2.82 -5.24
N ARG A 111 11.06 -1.79 -4.40
CA ARG A 111 11.08 -0.38 -4.82
C ARG A 111 12.39 0.32 -4.47
N ASN A 112 12.79 1.27 -5.31
CA ASN A 112 13.91 2.16 -5.07
C ASN A 112 13.40 3.58 -4.77
N LEU A 113 14.14 4.30 -3.93
CA LEU A 113 13.93 5.71 -3.64
C LEU A 113 15.09 6.51 -4.24
N THR A 114 14.78 7.45 -5.14
CA THR A 114 15.78 8.38 -5.69
C THR A 114 15.52 9.77 -5.12
N VAL A 115 16.56 10.46 -4.64
CA VAL A 115 16.43 11.80 -4.05
C VAL A 115 17.45 12.75 -4.67
N SER A 116 16.99 13.92 -5.11
CA SER A 116 17.86 15.02 -5.52
C SER A 116 18.31 15.81 -4.30
N LEU A 117 19.62 16.05 -4.17
CA LEU A 117 20.16 16.87 -3.09
C LEU A 117 19.63 18.31 -3.12
N ASN A 118 19.32 18.85 -4.30
CA ASN A 118 18.76 20.19 -4.42
C ASN A 118 17.31 20.25 -3.93
N ALA A 119 16.50 19.25 -4.28
CA ALA A 119 15.14 19.13 -3.75
C ALA A 119 15.16 18.91 -2.24
N LEU A 120 16.06 18.07 -1.73
CA LEU A 120 16.23 17.86 -0.29
C LEU A 120 16.60 19.16 0.45
N LYS A 121 17.51 19.97 -0.10
CA LYS A 121 17.85 21.29 0.45
C LYS A 121 16.66 22.24 0.46
N PHE A 122 15.88 22.26 -0.63
CA PHE A 122 14.66 23.07 -0.72
C PHE A 122 13.62 22.64 0.31
N LEU A 123 13.25 21.36 0.33
CA LEU A 123 12.30 20.79 1.28
C LEU A 123 12.69 21.09 2.73
N ARG A 124 13.97 20.90 3.08
CA ARG A 124 14.47 21.23 4.42
C ARG A 124 14.30 22.73 4.76
N ARG A 125 14.55 23.62 3.80
CA ARG A 125 14.38 25.07 3.99
C ARG A 125 12.91 25.44 4.22
N GLU A 126 12.00 24.78 3.53
CA GLU A 126 10.55 24.95 3.70
C GLU A 126 9.99 24.17 4.90
N GLY A 127 10.86 23.63 5.77
CA GLY A 127 10.46 22.92 6.99
C GLY A 127 9.96 21.49 6.78
N GLN A 128 10.06 20.94 5.56
CA GLN A 128 9.71 19.55 5.25
C GLN A 128 10.85 18.61 5.67
N GLN A 129 10.50 17.58 6.44
CA GLN A 129 11.44 16.61 6.99
C GLN A 129 11.37 15.30 6.19
N LEU A 130 12.48 14.88 5.58
CA LEU A 130 12.52 13.69 4.72
C LEU A 130 12.17 12.41 5.50
N GLU A 131 12.51 12.37 6.78
CA GLU A 131 12.19 11.28 7.71
C GLU A 131 10.68 10.97 7.79
N LYS A 132 9.79 11.88 7.36
CA LYS A 132 8.36 11.59 7.18
C LYS A 132 8.08 10.48 6.15
N ILE A 133 9.01 10.20 5.22
CA ILE A 133 8.96 9.05 4.29
C ILE A 133 8.94 7.72 5.05
N PHE A 134 9.50 7.67 6.26
CA PHE A 134 9.64 6.44 7.05
C PHE A 134 8.79 6.45 8.33
N SER A 135 8.45 7.64 8.84
CA SER A 135 7.87 7.76 10.18
C SER A 135 6.45 7.22 10.27
N ASN A 136 5.62 7.43 9.24
CA ASN A 136 4.29 6.81 9.12
C ASN A 136 3.59 7.12 7.76
N PRO A 137 4.20 6.81 6.61
CA PRO A 137 3.64 7.20 5.32
C PRO A 137 2.38 6.40 4.97
N VAL A 138 1.48 7.01 4.22
CA VAL A 138 0.43 6.27 3.53
C VAL A 138 1.06 5.54 2.33
N PRO A 139 0.96 4.21 2.23
CA PRO A 139 1.50 3.48 1.10
C PRO A 139 0.68 3.72 -0.16
N TYR A 140 1.20 3.25 -1.30
CA TYR A 140 0.46 3.20 -2.55
C TYR A 140 0.79 1.94 -3.32
N LEU A 141 -0.19 1.43 -4.07
CA LEU A 141 0.00 0.41 -5.09
C LEU A 141 -0.60 0.86 -6.42
N SER A 142 0.18 0.71 -7.48
CA SER A 142 -0.30 0.91 -8.84
C SER A 142 -1.14 -0.28 -9.32
N ARG A 143 -2.03 -0.04 -10.29
CA ARG A 143 -2.77 -1.11 -10.98
C ARG A 143 -1.85 -2.17 -11.58
N LYS A 144 -0.68 -1.75 -12.07
CA LYS A 144 0.35 -2.64 -12.63
C LYS A 144 0.90 -3.60 -11.58
N GLU A 145 1.30 -3.08 -10.41
CA GLU A 145 1.85 -3.91 -9.33
C GLU A 145 0.81 -4.90 -8.80
N ILE A 146 -0.46 -4.49 -8.68
CA ILE A 146 -1.56 -5.39 -8.30
C ILE A 146 -1.70 -6.52 -9.32
N ARG A 147 -1.72 -6.20 -10.62
CA ARG A 147 -1.82 -7.20 -11.69
C ARG A 147 -0.63 -8.16 -11.66
N GLU A 148 0.59 -7.65 -11.55
CA GLU A 148 1.80 -8.47 -11.49
C GLU A 148 1.84 -9.36 -10.25
N ALA A 149 1.34 -8.89 -9.10
CA ALA A 149 1.24 -9.71 -7.89
C ALA A 149 0.24 -10.87 -8.07
N ARG A 150 -0.90 -10.62 -8.72
CA ARG A 150 -1.88 -11.66 -9.08
C ARG A 150 -1.31 -12.66 -10.08
N GLU A 151 -0.66 -12.19 -11.15
CA GLU A 151 0.01 -13.05 -12.14
C GLU A 151 1.12 -13.91 -11.50
N ARG A 152 1.87 -13.34 -10.55
CA ARG A 152 2.87 -14.09 -9.77
C ARG A 152 2.22 -15.19 -8.94
N LEU A 153 1.08 -14.94 -8.31
CA LEU A 153 0.34 -15.98 -7.59
C LEU A 153 -0.14 -17.08 -8.54
N GLU A 154 -0.73 -16.74 -9.68
CA GLU A 154 -1.18 -17.72 -10.67
C GLU A 154 -0.03 -18.55 -11.25
N SER A 155 1.11 -17.93 -11.55
CA SER A 155 2.32 -18.64 -12.03
C SER A 155 2.98 -19.53 -10.97
N ARG A 156 2.66 -19.34 -9.68
CA ARG A 156 3.06 -20.27 -8.60
C ARG A 156 2.12 -21.50 -8.54
N LYS A 157 0.88 -21.39 -9.03
CA LYS A 157 -0.06 -22.52 -9.11
C LYS A 157 0.25 -23.46 -10.28
N THR A 158 0.76 -22.92 -11.39
CA THR A 158 1.16 -23.77 -12.51
C THR A 158 2.41 -24.57 -12.13
N PRO A 159 2.40 -25.91 -12.33
CA PRO A 159 3.61 -26.70 -12.14
C PRO A 159 4.71 -26.10 -13.01
N ARG A 160 5.78 -25.61 -12.39
CA ARG A 160 6.95 -25.21 -13.16
C ARG A 160 7.42 -26.44 -13.91
N VAL A 161 7.30 -26.43 -15.23
CA VAL A 161 8.05 -27.36 -16.08
C VAL A 161 9.50 -27.16 -15.66
N LEU A 162 10.07 -28.16 -15.00
CA LEU A 162 11.46 -28.15 -14.61
C LEU A 162 12.24 -27.97 -15.90
N ARG A 163 12.65 -26.73 -16.19
CA ARG A 163 13.50 -26.46 -17.35
C ARG A 163 14.70 -27.38 -17.22
N ASP A 164 14.96 -28.15 -18.26
CA ASP A 164 16.14 -28.98 -18.29
C ASP A 164 17.33 -28.05 -18.09
N HIS A 165 18.07 -28.26 -16.99
CA HIS A 165 19.37 -27.64 -16.82
C HIS A 165 20.27 -28.85 -16.78
N GLN A 166 21.15 -28.96 -17.76
CA GLN A 166 22.22 -29.94 -17.78
C GLN A 166 23.15 -29.59 -16.61
N TYR A 167 22.87 -30.11 -15.43
CA TYR A 167 23.92 -30.36 -14.45
C TYR A 167 24.38 -31.79 -14.72
N ASN A 168 25.70 -31.98 -14.81
CA ASN A 168 26.27 -33.30 -14.99
C ASN A 168 26.55 -33.86 -13.59
N GLU A 169 25.80 -34.91 -13.21
CA GLU A 169 25.89 -35.52 -11.87
C GLU A 169 27.30 -36.05 -11.56
N ASP A 170 28.00 -36.52 -12.60
CA ASP A 170 29.36 -37.03 -12.54
C ASP A 170 30.39 -35.91 -12.36
N GLU A 171 30.28 -34.82 -13.12
CA GLU A 171 31.23 -33.69 -13.04
C GLU A 171 31.07 -32.89 -11.74
N GLU A 172 29.86 -32.84 -11.18
CA GLU A 172 29.57 -32.06 -9.97
C GLU A 172 29.66 -32.88 -8.67
N GLY A 173 29.96 -34.19 -8.76
CA GLY A 173 30.07 -35.11 -7.63
C GLY A 173 28.74 -35.30 -6.87
N LEU A 174 27.62 -35.29 -7.59
CA LEU A 174 26.26 -35.33 -7.03
C LEU A 174 25.65 -36.73 -6.99
N ASN A 175 26.29 -37.72 -7.63
CA ASN A 175 25.84 -39.11 -7.70
C ASN A 175 25.44 -39.72 -6.35
N PHE A 176 26.23 -39.47 -5.30
CA PHE A 176 25.92 -39.97 -3.96
C PHE A 176 24.61 -39.41 -3.42
N PHE A 177 24.33 -38.14 -3.70
CA PHE A 177 23.09 -37.51 -3.28
C PHE A 177 21.91 -38.00 -4.14
N SER A 178 22.08 -38.12 -5.46
CA SER A 178 21.06 -38.71 -6.34
C SER A 178 20.69 -40.13 -5.90
N ALA A 179 21.68 -40.96 -5.59
CA ALA A 179 21.49 -42.32 -5.10
C ALA A 179 20.76 -42.34 -3.74
N TYR A 180 21.15 -41.48 -2.80
CA TYR A 180 20.46 -41.34 -1.52
C TYR A 180 18.98 -40.96 -1.68
N VAL A 181 18.67 -40.02 -2.57
CA VAL A 181 17.29 -39.60 -2.85
C VAL A 181 16.48 -40.76 -3.46
N PHE A 182 17.06 -41.46 -4.43
CA PHE A 182 16.43 -42.60 -5.08
C PHE A 182 16.14 -43.73 -4.08
N ASP A 183 17.12 -44.05 -3.23
CA ASP A 183 17.00 -45.09 -2.21
C ASP A 183 15.94 -44.74 -1.16
N ALA A 184 15.88 -43.47 -0.72
CA ALA A 184 14.87 -43.01 0.22
C ALA A 184 13.44 -43.12 -0.35
N ILE A 185 13.25 -42.77 -1.63
CA ILE A 185 11.93 -42.91 -2.29
C ILE A 185 11.60 -44.39 -2.53
N SER A 186 12.56 -45.20 -2.95
CA SER A 186 12.36 -46.65 -3.19
C SER A 186 12.01 -47.39 -1.91
N THR A 187 12.76 -47.14 -0.83
CA THR A 187 12.50 -47.71 0.50
C THR A 187 11.10 -47.36 0.98
N TRP A 188 10.67 -46.11 0.76
CA TRP A 188 9.30 -45.71 1.07
C TRP A 188 8.29 -46.44 0.18
N LEU A 189 8.53 -46.60 -1.13
CA LEU A 189 7.62 -47.33 -2.02
C LEU A 189 7.46 -48.81 -1.62
N ASP A 190 8.55 -49.45 -1.20
CA ASP A 190 8.57 -50.86 -0.80
C ASP A 190 7.98 -51.12 0.59
N ASP A 191 7.87 -50.10 1.44
CA ASP A 191 7.22 -50.19 2.73
C ASP A 191 5.71 -50.47 2.56
N ARG A 192 5.28 -51.64 3.03
CA ARG A 192 3.88 -52.12 3.03
C ARG A 192 3.27 -52.15 4.44
N SER A 193 3.94 -51.57 5.43
CA SER A 193 3.39 -51.50 6.78
C SER A 193 2.16 -50.59 6.84
N ASP A 194 1.20 -50.93 7.70
CA ASP A 194 0.03 -50.08 7.95
C ASP A 194 0.42 -48.75 8.65
N ASP A 195 1.60 -48.71 9.31
CA ASP A 195 2.17 -47.54 9.99
C ASP A 195 3.03 -46.64 9.07
N LYS A 196 3.00 -46.88 7.76
CA LYS A 196 3.79 -46.14 6.78
C LYS A 196 3.51 -44.63 6.84
N PRO A 197 4.55 -43.78 6.93
CA PRO A 197 4.36 -42.34 6.95
C PRO A 197 3.77 -41.83 5.63
N SER A 198 2.86 -40.85 5.71
CA SER A 198 2.25 -40.21 4.54
C SER A 198 3.21 -39.34 3.72
N ASP A 199 4.40 -39.05 4.26
CA ASP A 199 5.42 -38.19 3.67
C ASP A 199 6.83 -38.79 3.71
N ILE A 200 7.64 -38.45 2.71
CA ILE A 200 9.07 -38.77 2.60
C ILE A 200 9.85 -37.51 2.92
N LYS A 201 10.81 -37.61 3.85
CA LYS A 201 11.64 -36.46 4.27
C LYS A 201 13.04 -36.61 3.73
N ILE A 202 13.44 -35.70 2.85
CA ILE A 202 14.79 -35.65 2.29
C ILE A 202 15.57 -34.48 2.89
N SER A 203 16.67 -34.77 3.56
CA SER A 203 17.57 -33.76 4.11
C SER A 203 18.49 -33.22 3.01
N ILE A 204 18.56 -31.90 2.89
CA ILE A 204 19.43 -31.22 1.93
C ILE A 204 20.78 -30.96 2.62
N PRO A 205 21.91 -31.39 2.03
CA PRO A 205 23.23 -31.12 2.58
C PRO A 205 23.50 -29.61 2.67
N PRO A 206 24.30 -29.16 3.68
CA PRO A 206 24.82 -27.80 3.70
C PRO A 206 25.51 -27.49 2.37
N ALA A 207 25.22 -26.32 1.80
CA ALA A 207 25.72 -25.93 0.50
C ALA A 207 26.40 -24.56 0.59
N ASP A 208 27.61 -24.46 0.03
CA ASP A 208 28.41 -23.24 0.06
C ASP A 208 27.85 -22.12 -0.84
N SER A 209 26.85 -22.44 -1.67
CA SER A 209 26.18 -21.47 -2.54
C SER A 209 24.70 -21.75 -2.76
N LYS A 210 23.93 -20.67 -3.00
CA LYS A 210 22.52 -20.76 -3.41
C LYS A 210 22.32 -21.58 -4.68
N LYS A 211 23.30 -21.58 -5.59
CA LYS A 211 23.28 -22.39 -6.82
C LYS A 211 23.33 -23.88 -6.48
N ARG A 212 24.29 -24.31 -5.66
CA ARG A 212 24.43 -25.71 -5.23
C ARG A 212 23.20 -26.19 -4.45
N ALA A 213 22.69 -25.36 -3.53
CA ALA A 213 21.44 -25.66 -2.83
C ALA A 213 20.27 -25.85 -3.81
N SER A 214 20.15 -25.01 -4.83
CA SER A 214 19.11 -25.13 -5.86
C SER A 214 19.22 -26.42 -6.67
N VAL A 215 20.43 -26.93 -6.92
CA VAL A 215 20.65 -28.20 -7.62
C VAL A 215 20.17 -29.38 -6.77
N TYR A 216 20.52 -29.43 -5.47
CA TYR A 216 20.00 -30.47 -4.56
C TYR A 216 18.47 -30.51 -4.55
N HIS A 217 17.84 -29.34 -4.39
CA HIS A 217 16.39 -29.22 -4.44
C HIS A 217 15.78 -29.67 -5.76
N LYS A 218 16.50 -29.53 -6.87
CA LYS A 218 16.04 -29.97 -8.19
C LYS A 218 16.13 -31.48 -8.32
N ILE A 219 17.24 -32.10 -7.91
CA ILE A 219 17.42 -33.57 -7.89
C ILE A 219 16.24 -34.22 -7.16
N VAL A 220 15.90 -33.74 -5.97
CA VAL A 220 14.77 -34.28 -5.19
C VAL A 220 13.45 -34.15 -5.94
N ARG A 221 13.18 -32.98 -6.55
CA ARG A 221 11.94 -32.76 -7.29
C ARG A 221 11.84 -33.60 -8.57
N THR A 222 12.94 -33.75 -9.31
CA THR A 222 13.00 -34.58 -10.52
C THR A 222 12.78 -36.05 -10.16
N ALA A 223 13.46 -36.55 -9.12
CA ALA A 223 13.29 -37.93 -8.66
C ALA A 223 11.85 -38.20 -8.19
N ALA A 224 11.27 -37.29 -7.40
CA ALA A 224 9.88 -37.39 -6.98
C ALA A 224 8.90 -37.38 -8.17
N GLN A 225 9.11 -36.49 -9.15
CA GLN A 225 8.27 -36.43 -10.34
C GLN A 225 8.32 -37.72 -11.17
N ASN A 226 9.47 -38.39 -11.23
CA ASN A 226 9.64 -39.63 -11.99
C ASN A 226 9.13 -40.87 -11.25
N MET A 227 9.38 -40.98 -9.94
CA MET A 227 9.08 -42.18 -9.16
C MET A 227 7.72 -42.15 -8.48
N VAL A 228 7.28 -40.96 -8.03
CA VAL A 228 6.03 -40.74 -7.30
C VAL A 228 5.28 -39.54 -7.87
N PRO A 229 4.88 -39.56 -9.16
CA PRO A 229 4.26 -38.42 -9.84
C PRO A 229 2.94 -37.92 -9.22
N PHE A 230 2.30 -38.76 -8.40
CA PHE A 230 1.07 -38.44 -7.65
C PHE A 230 1.35 -37.70 -6.33
N MET A 231 2.62 -37.55 -5.92
CA MET A 231 3.03 -36.81 -4.73
C MET A 231 3.60 -35.43 -5.09
N LYS A 232 3.63 -34.54 -4.11
CA LYS A 232 4.08 -33.14 -4.25
C LYS A 232 5.28 -32.87 -3.36
N CYS A 233 6.12 -31.92 -3.76
CA CYS A 233 7.33 -31.56 -3.02
C CYS A 233 7.20 -30.18 -2.37
N ARG A 234 7.48 -30.08 -1.06
CA ARG A 234 7.54 -28.82 -0.32
C ARG A 234 8.84 -28.69 0.44
N THR A 235 9.47 -27.52 0.34
CA THR A 235 10.65 -27.18 1.14
C THR A 235 10.24 -26.68 2.53
N ARG A 236 10.94 -27.15 3.58
CA ARG A 236 10.84 -26.67 4.97
C ARG A 236 12.21 -26.23 5.49
N ASN A 237 12.22 -25.65 6.70
CA ASN A 237 13.42 -25.30 7.44
C ASN A 237 14.41 -24.46 6.60
N TYR A 238 13.91 -23.40 5.96
CA TYR A 238 14.70 -22.48 5.13
C TYR A 238 15.50 -23.15 3.99
N GLY A 239 15.07 -24.32 3.50
CA GLY A 239 15.80 -25.03 2.43
C GLY A 239 16.54 -26.28 2.90
N ALA A 240 16.60 -26.56 4.20
CA ALA A 240 17.34 -27.70 4.71
C ALA A 240 16.63 -29.05 4.53
N THR A 241 15.31 -29.05 4.25
CA THR A 241 14.54 -30.29 4.10
C THR A 241 13.52 -30.15 2.97
N VAL A 242 13.39 -31.18 2.15
CA VAL A 242 12.31 -31.33 1.16
C VAL A 242 11.41 -32.47 1.60
N LEU A 243 10.13 -32.17 1.80
CA LEU A 243 9.07 -33.13 2.06
C LEU A 243 8.40 -33.53 0.75
N ILE A 244 8.24 -34.81 0.51
CA ILE A 244 7.44 -35.37 -0.60
C ILE A 244 6.19 -35.98 0.04
N TYR A 245 4.99 -35.50 -0.30
CA TYR A 245 3.75 -35.87 0.40
C TYR A 245 2.58 -36.07 -0.58
N ILE A 246 1.58 -36.86 -0.17
CA ILE A 246 0.31 -36.98 -0.90
C ILE A 246 -0.53 -35.75 -0.56
N GLU A 247 -0.93 -34.98 -1.57
CA GLU A 247 -1.77 -33.80 -1.38
C GLU A 247 -3.24 -34.19 -1.62
N GLY A 248 -4.07 -34.06 -0.58
CA GLY A 248 -5.51 -34.23 -0.71
C GLY A 248 -6.12 -33.12 -1.57
N PHE A 249 -7.15 -33.44 -2.36
CA PHE A 249 -7.83 -32.47 -3.22
C PHE A 249 -8.39 -31.27 -2.43
N ASP A 250 -8.97 -31.54 -1.26
CA ASP A 250 -9.52 -30.51 -0.37
C ASP A 250 -8.42 -29.61 0.19
N GLU A 251 -7.27 -30.18 0.56
CA GLU A 251 -6.14 -29.40 1.08
C GLU A 251 -5.56 -28.45 0.03
N GLU A 252 -5.46 -28.86 -1.23
CA GLU A 252 -4.95 -27.98 -2.29
C GLU A 252 -5.91 -26.81 -2.57
N SER A 253 -7.22 -27.10 -2.65
CA SER A 253 -8.24 -26.08 -2.86
C SER A 253 -8.24 -25.05 -1.72
N GLU A 254 -8.17 -25.52 -0.46
CA GLU A 254 -8.07 -24.64 0.71
C GLU A 254 -6.79 -23.81 0.72
N ARG A 255 -5.64 -24.40 0.34
CA ARG A 255 -4.36 -23.68 0.26
C ARG A 255 -4.39 -22.59 -0.80
N VAL A 256 -4.88 -22.90 -2.00
CA VAL A 256 -5.00 -21.94 -3.10
C VAL A 256 -5.91 -20.79 -2.70
N LYS A 257 -7.06 -21.09 -2.10
CA LYS A 257 -7.99 -20.09 -1.59
C LYS A 257 -7.34 -19.20 -0.54
N THR A 258 -6.69 -19.82 0.46
CA THR A 258 -5.99 -19.11 1.53
C THR A 258 -4.88 -18.19 1.00
N ALA A 259 -4.12 -18.63 0.00
CA ALA A 259 -3.08 -17.82 -0.62
C ALA A 259 -3.65 -16.61 -1.38
N GLY A 260 -4.78 -16.81 -2.08
CA GLY A 260 -5.53 -15.73 -2.73
C GLY A 260 -6.07 -14.71 -1.72
N ASP A 261 -6.73 -15.20 -0.67
CA ASP A 261 -7.30 -14.35 0.38
C ASP A 261 -6.22 -13.52 1.11
N ARG A 262 -5.04 -14.11 1.35
CA ARG A 262 -3.88 -13.42 1.93
C ARG A 262 -3.35 -12.33 0.99
N LEU A 263 -3.19 -12.64 -0.30
CA LEU A 263 -2.75 -11.66 -1.29
C LEU A 263 -3.74 -10.49 -1.37
N ASP A 264 -5.04 -10.78 -1.40
CA ASP A 264 -6.09 -9.76 -1.44
C ASP A 264 -6.08 -8.89 -0.18
N ALA A 265 -5.88 -9.49 1.00
CA ALA A 265 -5.75 -8.73 2.25
C ALA A 265 -4.54 -7.78 2.21
N SER A 266 -3.37 -8.26 1.78
CA SER A 266 -2.18 -7.40 1.64
C SER A 266 -2.40 -6.31 0.58
N ILE A 267 -3.00 -6.61 -0.57
CA ILE A 267 -3.30 -5.59 -1.59
C ILE A 267 -4.19 -4.47 -1.00
N LYS A 268 -5.27 -4.83 -0.31
CA LYS A 268 -6.20 -3.84 0.28
C LYS A 268 -5.52 -2.99 1.35
N LYS A 269 -4.69 -3.60 2.19
CA LYS A 269 -3.91 -2.90 3.23
C LYS A 269 -2.93 -1.90 2.62
N GLN A 270 -2.28 -2.27 1.52
CA GLN A 270 -1.19 -1.50 0.89
C GLN A 270 -1.67 -0.50 -0.17
N LYS A 271 -2.92 -0.63 -0.65
CA LYS A 271 -3.47 0.26 -1.70
C LYS A 271 -3.39 1.73 -1.28
N GLY A 272 -3.68 2.01 0.00
CA GLY A 272 -3.50 3.32 0.63
C GLY A 272 -4.05 4.46 -0.20
N ILE A 273 -3.22 5.45 -0.54
CA ILE A 273 -3.64 6.63 -1.31
C ILE A 273 -4.14 6.28 -2.72
N GLY A 274 -3.80 5.10 -3.25
CA GLY A 274 -4.34 4.60 -4.51
C GLY A 274 -5.87 4.63 -4.53
N ILE A 275 -6.54 4.36 -3.40
CA ILE A 275 -8.00 4.46 -3.26
C ILE A 275 -8.48 5.90 -3.52
N VAL A 276 -7.76 6.88 -3.00
CA VAL A 276 -8.07 8.32 -3.16
C VAL A 276 -7.86 8.75 -4.61
N ILE A 277 -6.78 8.27 -5.25
CA ILE A 277 -6.49 8.57 -6.66
C ILE A 277 -7.56 7.97 -7.58
N GLU A 278 -8.02 6.74 -7.31
CA GLU A 278 -9.15 6.14 -8.05
C GLU A 278 -10.43 6.97 -7.89
N ALA A 279 -10.75 7.41 -6.67
CA ALA A 279 -11.90 8.28 -6.42
C ALA A 279 -11.80 9.63 -7.16
N LEU A 280 -10.63 10.29 -7.11
CA LEU A 280 -10.38 11.54 -7.83
C LEU A 280 -10.51 11.39 -9.36
N ALA A 281 -10.15 10.21 -9.89
CA ALA A 281 -10.28 9.89 -11.30
C ALA A 281 -11.69 9.43 -11.72
N GLY A 282 -12.64 9.32 -10.78
CA GLY A 282 -13.96 8.72 -11.02
C GLY A 282 -13.93 7.21 -11.29
N GLY A 283 -12.86 6.53 -10.88
CA GLY A 283 -12.70 5.08 -10.99
C GLY A 283 -13.49 4.30 -9.93
N ASP A 284 -13.44 2.97 -10.02
CA ASP A 284 -14.00 2.08 -9.00
C ASP A 284 -12.96 1.84 -7.89
N PHE A 285 -13.28 2.33 -6.69
CA PHE A 285 -12.46 2.14 -5.48
C PHE A 285 -13.16 1.28 -4.43
N ALA A 286 -14.47 1.00 -4.60
CA ALA A 286 -15.29 0.41 -3.55
C ALA A 286 -14.86 -1.01 -3.17
N HIS A 287 -14.43 -1.80 -4.15
CA HIS A 287 -13.95 -3.17 -3.94
C HIS A 287 -12.54 -3.25 -3.30
N GLU A 288 -11.79 -2.14 -3.34
CA GLU A 288 -10.43 -2.05 -2.79
C GLU A 288 -10.40 -1.72 -1.30
N ILE A 289 -11.54 -1.30 -0.74
CA ILE A 289 -11.66 -1.00 0.69
C ILE A 289 -12.03 -2.27 1.44
N ASP A 290 -11.22 -2.64 2.44
CA ASP A 290 -11.63 -3.62 3.43
C ASP A 290 -12.56 -2.94 4.46
N PRO A 291 -13.82 -3.40 4.62
CA PRO A 291 -14.77 -2.83 5.58
C PRO A 291 -14.23 -2.71 7.01
N ARG A 292 -13.33 -3.63 7.41
CA ARG A 292 -12.76 -3.67 8.77
C ARG A 292 -11.93 -2.42 9.09
N TYR A 293 -11.36 -1.76 8.09
CA TYR A 293 -10.54 -0.58 8.32
C TYR A 293 -11.35 0.69 8.56
N ILE A 294 -12.56 0.78 8.03
CA ILE A 294 -13.38 2.00 8.11
C ILE A 294 -14.55 1.90 9.09
N ILE A 295 -14.76 0.74 9.73
CA ILE A 295 -15.93 0.50 10.58
C ILE A 295 -16.01 1.49 11.75
N ASP A 296 -14.89 1.74 12.42
CA ASP A 296 -14.84 2.68 13.55
C ASP A 296 -15.13 4.12 13.10
N ALA A 297 -14.69 4.48 11.89
CA ALA A 297 -14.93 5.79 11.30
C ALA A 297 -16.41 6.02 10.98
N LEU A 298 -17.15 4.94 10.70
CA LEU A 298 -18.57 4.95 10.38
C LEU A 298 -19.46 4.74 11.61
N SER A 299 -18.89 4.54 12.80
CA SER A 299 -19.69 4.41 14.04
C SER A 299 -20.53 5.65 14.36
N SER A 300 -20.12 6.82 13.88
CA SER A 300 -20.87 8.09 13.99
C SER A 300 -21.87 8.34 12.85
N TRP A 301 -21.91 7.44 11.86
CA TRP A 301 -22.86 7.49 10.76
C TRP A 301 -24.15 6.77 11.14
N PRO A 302 -25.28 7.02 10.45
CA PRO A 302 -26.57 6.43 10.80
C PRO A 302 -26.44 4.92 11.04
N ALA A 303 -26.94 4.44 12.18
CA ALA A 303 -26.67 3.10 12.72
C ALA A 303 -27.06 1.92 11.80
N SER A 304 -27.79 2.18 10.70
CA SER A 304 -28.18 1.20 9.70
C SER A 304 -27.21 1.04 8.53
N MET A 305 -26.21 1.92 8.36
CA MET A 305 -25.35 1.93 7.18
C MET A 305 -24.12 1.06 7.36
N SER A 306 -24.02 -0.04 6.60
CA SER A 306 -22.81 -0.86 6.59
C SER A 306 -21.68 -0.17 5.82
N ALA A 307 -20.42 -0.50 6.13
CA ALA A 307 -19.25 0.00 5.39
C ALA A 307 -19.31 -0.30 3.88
N LYS A 308 -19.90 -1.44 3.49
CA LYS A 308 -20.10 -1.77 2.07
C LYS A 308 -21.15 -0.86 1.43
N ASP A 309 -22.23 -0.58 2.14
CA ASP A 309 -23.30 0.28 1.63
C ASP A 309 -22.85 1.73 1.55
N PHE A 310 -22.02 2.18 2.49
CA PHE A 310 -21.31 3.45 2.42
C PHE A 310 -20.47 3.56 1.13
N CYS A 311 -19.58 2.59 0.88
CA CYS A 311 -18.74 2.61 -0.32
C CYS A 311 -19.57 2.64 -1.62
N ARG A 312 -20.66 1.87 -1.68
CA ARG A 312 -21.58 1.87 -2.83
C ARG A 312 -22.30 3.21 -3.00
N LEU A 313 -22.75 3.81 -1.90
CA LEU A 313 -23.42 5.11 -1.91
C LEU A 313 -22.48 6.19 -2.47
N VAL A 314 -21.26 6.26 -1.96
CA VAL A 314 -20.27 7.23 -2.43
C VAL A 314 -19.90 6.95 -3.89
N GLN A 315 -19.67 5.69 -4.28
CA GLN A 315 -19.42 5.32 -5.68
C GLN A 315 -20.57 5.75 -6.61
N ARG A 316 -21.84 5.63 -6.15
CA ARG A 316 -23.00 6.10 -6.90
C ARG A 316 -22.95 7.61 -7.10
N LYS A 317 -22.60 8.38 -6.06
CA LYS A 317 -22.45 9.84 -6.15
C LYS A 317 -21.47 10.25 -7.25
N PHE A 318 -20.38 9.51 -7.45
CA PHE A 318 -19.42 9.76 -8.54
C PHE A 318 -20.00 9.53 -9.95
N ASN A 319 -20.98 8.63 -10.08
CA ASN A 319 -21.58 8.25 -11.36
C ASN A 319 -22.85 9.02 -11.71
N THR A 320 -23.49 9.68 -10.74
CA THR A 320 -24.64 10.58 -10.97
C THR A 320 -24.21 11.92 -11.52
N THR A 321 -24.83 12.35 -12.62
CA THR A 321 -24.63 13.69 -13.19
C THR A 321 -25.20 14.79 -12.28
N PRO A 322 -24.71 16.04 -12.40
CA PRO A 322 -25.25 17.17 -11.64
C PRO A 322 -26.77 17.34 -11.75
N GLU A 323 -27.33 17.13 -12.95
CA GLU A 323 -28.78 17.19 -13.22
C GLU A 323 -29.59 16.13 -12.45
N GLN A 324 -29.00 14.97 -12.16
CA GLN A 324 -29.63 13.92 -11.38
C GLN A 324 -29.57 14.21 -9.87
N ARG A 325 -28.52 14.90 -9.40
CA ARG A 325 -28.36 15.28 -7.99
C ARG A 325 -29.42 16.28 -7.53
N GLU A 326 -29.75 17.26 -8.37
CA GLU A 326 -30.80 18.26 -8.07
C GLU A 326 -32.19 17.62 -7.93
N SER A 327 -32.47 16.52 -8.63
CA SER A 327 -33.73 15.79 -8.54
C SER A 327 -33.83 14.86 -7.31
N GLU A 328 -32.71 14.29 -6.85
CA GLU A 328 -32.65 13.50 -5.61
C GLU A 328 -32.74 14.42 -4.37
N ASP A 329 -32.10 15.59 -4.39
CA ASP A 329 -32.20 16.56 -3.28
C ASP A 329 -33.59 17.22 -3.18
N ALA A 330 -34.30 17.39 -4.30
CA ALA A 330 -35.69 17.88 -4.33
C ALA A 330 -36.72 16.86 -3.82
N SER A 331 -36.38 15.56 -3.78
CA SER A 331 -37.24 14.49 -3.26
C SER A 331 -36.81 13.99 -1.87
N GLY A 332 -35.62 14.36 -1.40
CA GLY A 332 -35.09 14.02 -0.07
C GLY A 332 -35.28 15.10 1.00
N SER A 333 -35.97 16.21 0.71
CA SER A 333 -36.10 17.36 1.63
C SER A 333 -37.02 17.16 2.85
N GLU A 334 -37.41 15.92 3.18
CA GLU A 334 -38.20 15.62 4.39
C GLU A 334 -37.35 15.11 5.57
N TYR A 335 -36.02 15.01 5.46
CA TYR A 335 -35.20 14.37 6.52
C TYR A 335 -34.07 15.20 7.14
N TYR A 336 -33.96 16.48 6.82
CA TYR A 336 -33.09 17.42 7.53
C TYR A 336 -33.83 18.72 7.85
N ASP A 337 -34.86 18.61 8.68
CA ASP A 337 -35.33 19.76 9.46
C ASP A 337 -35.83 19.28 10.82
N SER A 338 -34.95 19.32 11.82
CA SER A 338 -35.31 19.45 13.24
C SER A 338 -34.05 19.68 14.08
N GLU A 339 -34.02 20.88 14.65
CA GLU A 339 -33.53 21.19 16.00
C GLU A 339 -32.03 21.05 16.28
N ASP A 340 -31.30 22.13 15.98
CA ASP A 340 -30.38 22.71 16.95
C ASP A 340 -30.25 24.22 16.67
N SER A 341 -31.34 24.93 16.95
CA SER A 341 -31.38 26.39 17.04
C SER A 341 -31.85 26.78 18.44
N ASP A 342 -30.99 26.59 19.45
CA ASP A 342 -31.05 27.33 20.72
C ASP A 342 -29.89 26.92 21.64
N ALA A 343 -28.73 27.57 21.50
CA ALA A 343 -27.78 27.75 22.60
C ALA A 343 -26.57 28.62 22.22
N TYR A 344 -26.74 29.89 21.84
CA TYR A 344 -25.73 30.93 22.07
C TYR A 344 -26.38 32.31 22.04
N SER A 345 -27.10 32.64 23.11
CA SER A 345 -27.44 34.03 23.42
C SER A 345 -27.43 34.22 24.93
N GLN A 346 -26.24 34.35 25.50
CA GLN A 346 -26.02 35.13 26.71
C GLN A 346 -24.69 35.87 26.56
N GLY A 347 -24.79 37.15 26.22
CA GLY A 347 -23.68 38.09 26.36
C GLY A 347 -23.36 38.29 27.85
N PRO A 348 -22.10 38.62 28.20
CA PRO A 348 -21.76 38.93 29.58
C PRO A 348 -22.38 40.29 29.96
N PRO A 349 -22.83 40.48 31.21
CA PRO A 349 -23.37 41.75 31.65
C PRO A 349 -22.26 42.79 31.73
N GLY A 350 -22.54 43.98 31.21
CA GLY A 350 -21.65 45.12 31.26
C GLY A 350 -21.38 45.59 32.69
N PHE A 351 -20.14 46.01 32.93
CA PHE A 351 -19.77 46.86 34.06
C PHE A 351 -19.09 48.12 33.51
N VAL A 352 -19.53 49.26 34.04
CA VAL A 352 -19.30 50.66 33.63
C VAL A 352 -17.92 51.16 34.12
N PRO A 353 -17.27 52.13 33.45
CA PRO A 353 -15.86 52.47 33.66
C PRO A 353 -15.63 53.39 34.87
N GLY A 354 -14.43 53.29 35.45
CA GLY A 354 -13.93 54.22 36.46
C GLY A 354 -12.41 54.38 36.32
N ASP A 355 -11.98 55.61 36.07
CA ASP A 355 -10.61 56.10 36.09
C ASP A 355 -9.91 55.88 37.45
N GLU A 356 -8.60 55.66 37.43
CA GLU A 356 -7.57 56.52 38.04
C GLU A 356 -6.23 55.78 38.32
N HIS A 357 -5.15 56.41 37.84
CA HIS A 357 -3.79 56.50 38.41
C HIS A 357 -2.83 55.28 38.48
N SER A 358 -1.79 55.37 37.62
CA SER A 358 -0.36 54.99 37.82
C SER A 358 0.23 55.38 39.20
N PRO A 359 1.44 54.92 39.65
CA PRO A 359 2.60 54.45 38.85
C PRO A 359 3.48 53.29 39.40
N ALA A 360 4.34 52.77 38.50
CA ALA A 360 5.75 52.33 38.63
C ALA A 360 6.24 51.46 39.80
N THR A 361 6.94 50.36 39.48
CA THR A 361 8.31 50.10 40.01
C THR A 361 9.11 49.15 39.10
N MET A 362 10.35 49.52 38.82
CA MET A 362 11.42 48.69 38.22
C MET A 362 11.89 47.58 39.17
N ALA A 363 12.42 46.47 38.63
CA ALA A 363 13.70 45.91 39.10
C ALA A 363 14.24 44.89 38.07
N ALA A 364 15.51 45.09 37.72
CA ALA A 364 16.34 44.20 36.94
C ALA A 364 17.04 43.16 37.84
N SER A 365 17.41 42.00 37.29
CA SER A 365 18.63 41.31 37.70
C SER A 365 19.18 40.41 36.59
N THR A 366 20.41 40.73 36.22
CA THR A 366 21.38 40.10 35.34
C THR A 366 22.08 38.86 35.93
N LEU A 367 22.69 38.07 35.03
CA LEU A 367 23.93 37.25 35.13
C LEU A 367 23.95 35.98 36.02
N ASP A 368 24.37 34.83 35.48
CA ASP A 368 25.80 34.55 35.25
C ASP A 368 26.07 33.28 34.42
N ASP A 369 27.20 33.33 33.72
CA ASP A 369 27.89 32.27 32.98
C ASP A 369 28.43 31.15 33.88
N HIS A 370 28.58 29.93 33.35
CA HIS A 370 29.88 29.23 33.34
C HIS A 370 29.83 27.88 32.59
N GLU A 371 30.62 27.85 31.51
CA GLU A 371 31.24 26.67 30.88
C GLU A 371 32.35 26.11 31.79
N PRO A 372 32.77 24.84 31.61
CA PRO A 372 33.77 24.53 30.57
C PRO A 372 33.48 23.31 29.69
#